data_AF-A0A2K6JMJ9-F1
#
_entry.id   AF-A0A2K6JMJ9-F1
#
_cell.length_a   1.000
_cell.length_b   1.000
_cell.length_c   1.000
_cell.angle_alpha   90.00
_cell.angle_beta   90.00
_cell.angle_gamma   90.00
#
_symmetry.space_group_name_H-M   'P 1'
#
loop_
_entity.id
_entity.type
_entity.pdbx_description
1 polymer ?
#
loop_
_entity_poly.entity_id
_entity_poly.type
_entity_poly.pdbx_seq_one_letter_code
_entity_poly.pdbx_strand_id
1 'polypeptide(L)'
;MAPRGRRERPFSSGRFPGLLLATLVLQLSSFSGEMCPHIQDPLNGEAVLANESYAFGSEIHFICNEGYYLIGKDILYCELKDTVAVWSGKPPICEKVLCTPPPKIKNGKHTFSEVEVFEYLDAVTYSCDPAPGPDPFSLIGESTIYCGNNSTWSHAAPECKVVKCRFPVVENGKQISGFGKKFYYKATVMFECDKDYYLNGSDKIVCESNSTWDPPVPKCLKVLPPSSTKPPTMSHSVSTSPTTKSPTSSASGPRPTYKPPVSNYPGYPKPDEGILDSLDDWVIALIVIVIVVAVAVICVALYRFLQGRKKKGKADGGAEYATYQTKLTPPAEQRG
;
A
#
# COMPACT_ATOMS: atom_id res chain seq x y z
N MET A 1 113.70 -23.94 -0.44
CA MET A 1 114.00 -23.97 1.01
C MET A 1 113.12 -25.03 1.67
N ALA A 2 113.71 -25.76 2.59
CA ALA A 2 113.31 -27.05 3.14
C ALA A 2 112.25 -26.93 4.28
N PRO A 3 111.91 -27.98 5.08
CA PRO A 3 111.22 -29.24 4.73
C PRO A 3 110.26 -29.77 5.86
N ARG A 4 109.80 -31.04 5.72
CA ARG A 4 109.28 -31.99 6.75
C ARG A 4 107.83 -31.76 7.24
N GLY A 5 107.01 -32.77 7.54
CA GLY A 5 107.23 -34.21 7.68
C GLY A 5 105.90 -34.98 7.74
N ARG A 6 106.02 -36.29 7.63
CA ARG A 6 105.00 -37.33 7.38
C ARG A 6 104.42 -37.91 8.69
N ARG A 7 103.26 -38.60 8.57
CA ARG A 7 102.74 -39.75 9.40
C ARG A 7 101.94 -39.36 10.67
N GLU A 8 100.82 -39.96 11.10
CA GLU A 8 100.17 -41.30 10.93
C GLU A 8 98.61 -41.26 11.01
N ARG A 9 97.91 -42.34 10.61
CA ARG A 9 96.49 -42.70 10.99
C ARG A 9 96.54 -43.61 12.27
N PRO A 10 95.48 -44.03 13.02
CA PRO A 10 94.02 -44.17 12.73
C PRO A 10 93.06 -43.92 13.96
N PHE A 11 91.81 -44.47 13.94
CA PHE A 11 90.76 -44.52 15.01
C PHE A 11 90.00 -43.20 15.27
N SER A 12 88.72 -43.11 15.68
CA SER A 12 87.57 -44.00 15.93
C SER A 12 86.38 -43.10 16.32
N SER A 13 85.16 -43.58 16.03
CA SER A 13 83.87 -43.32 16.71
C SER A 13 83.84 -42.25 17.84
N GLY A 14 82.95 -41.26 17.72
CA GLY A 14 82.55 -40.36 18.80
C GLY A 14 81.26 -39.62 18.46
N ARG A 15 80.24 -39.82 19.31
CA ARG A 15 78.87 -39.31 19.25
C ARG A 15 78.77 -37.93 19.92
N PHE A 16 77.68 -37.20 19.65
CA PHE A 16 77.08 -36.04 20.37
C PHE A 16 77.44 -34.61 19.86
N PRO A 17 76.62 -33.57 20.15
CA PRO A 17 75.19 -33.40 19.82
C PRO A 17 74.88 -31.96 19.28
N GLY A 18 73.60 -31.71 19.00
CA GLY A 18 72.99 -30.52 18.38
C GLY A 18 73.59 -29.13 18.60
N LEU A 19 73.63 -28.37 17.50
CA LEU A 19 73.58 -26.90 17.45
C LEU A 19 73.52 -26.46 15.98
N LEU A 20 72.40 -26.69 15.29
CA LEU A 20 72.20 -26.21 13.90
C LEU A 20 70.75 -25.77 13.58
N LEU A 21 69.91 -25.49 14.58
CA LEU A 21 68.51 -25.12 14.36
C LEU A 21 68.06 -23.90 15.20
N ALA A 22 68.83 -22.81 15.22
CA ALA A 22 68.42 -21.62 15.97
C ALA A 22 68.75 -20.26 15.33
N THR A 23 68.86 -20.17 13.99
CA THR A 23 68.96 -18.87 13.30
C THR A 23 68.04 -18.72 12.08
N LEU A 24 67.04 -19.60 11.93
CA LEU A 24 65.98 -19.44 10.91
C LEU A 24 64.57 -19.59 11.50
N VAL A 25 64.33 -19.01 12.70
CA VAL A 25 62.99 -18.96 13.32
C VAL A 25 62.62 -17.54 13.78
N LEU A 26 63.29 -16.50 13.30
CA LEU A 26 62.99 -15.09 13.64
C LEU A 26 62.49 -14.24 12.45
N GLN A 27 61.79 -14.86 11.49
CA GLN A 27 60.98 -14.14 10.49
C GLN A 27 59.53 -14.67 10.41
N LEU A 28 59.04 -15.32 11.47
CA LEU A 28 57.61 -15.51 11.68
C LEU A 28 57.13 -14.59 12.80
N SER A 29 57.50 -13.31 12.71
CA SER A 29 56.75 -12.26 13.41
C SER A 29 55.39 -12.15 12.73
N SER A 30 54.41 -12.90 13.26
CA SER A 30 52.98 -12.58 13.28
C SER A 30 52.45 -11.75 12.11
N PHE A 31 52.01 -12.41 11.02
CA PHE A 31 51.20 -11.81 9.95
C PHE A 31 49.74 -11.58 10.42
N SER A 32 49.56 -10.89 11.56
CA SER A 32 48.24 -10.68 12.19
C SER A 32 47.62 -9.31 11.83
N GLY A 33 48.03 -8.69 10.71
CA GLY A 33 47.72 -7.29 10.39
C GLY A 33 46.73 -7.04 9.24
N GLU A 34 46.19 -8.08 8.60
CA GLU A 34 45.41 -7.94 7.35
C GLU A 34 43.88 -8.03 7.52
N MET A 35 43.39 -8.08 8.77
CA MET A 35 41.96 -8.17 9.06
C MET A 35 41.48 -6.96 9.84
N CYS A 36 40.36 -6.39 9.41
CA CYS A 36 39.69 -5.34 10.15
C CYS A 36 39.04 -5.88 11.42
N PRO A 37 38.87 -5.03 12.46
CA PRO A 37 38.18 -5.42 13.68
C PRO A 37 36.76 -5.92 13.41
N HIS A 38 36.31 -6.93 14.15
CA HIS A 38 34.94 -7.39 14.10
C HIS A 38 33.97 -6.27 14.52
N ILE A 39 32.96 -5.99 13.69
CA ILE A 39 31.88 -5.05 13.98
C ILE A 39 30.66 -5.85 14.44
N GLN A 40 30.07 -5.44 15.56
CA GLN A 40 28.78 -5.97 16.01
C GLN A 40 27.64 -5.28 15.24
N ASP A 41 26.52 -5.98 15.13
CA ASP A 41 25.32 -5.41 14.54
C ASP A 41 24.91 -4.11 15.25
N PRO A 42 24.58 -3.05 14.51
CA PRO A 42 24.06 -1.83 15.11
C PRO A 42 22.73 -2.12 15.80
N LEU A 43 22.41 -1.38 16.86
CA LEU A 43 21.11 -1.52 17.52
C LEU A 43 19.99 -1.20 16.53
N ASN A 44 19.03 -2.11 16.38
CA ASN A 44 17.95 -2.04 15.37
C ASN A 44 18.45 -2.06 13.92
N GLY A 45 19.53 -2.77 13.64
CA GLY A 45 19.99 -3.08 12.29
C GLY A 45 20.88 -4.31 12.25
N GLU A 46 21.48 -4.54 11.09
CA GLU A 46 22.31 -5.69 10.77
C GLU A 46 23.53 -5.23 9.96
N ALA A 47 24.69 -5.85 10.22
CA ALA A 47 25.92 -5.63 9.47
C ALA A 47 26.23 -6.86 8.59
N VAL A 48 26.05 -6.73 7.28
CA VAL A 48 26.18 -7.81 6.30
C VAL A 48 27.52 -7.70 5.57
N LEU A 49 28.40 -8.69 5.74
CA LEU A 49 29.66 -8.78 4.99
C LEU A 49 29.41 -9.27 3.57
N ALA A 50 29.88 -8.54 2.55
CA ALA A 50 29.68 -8.94 1.16
C ALA A 50 30.43 -10.24 0.79
N ASN A 51 31.61 -10.45 1.38
CA ASN A 51 32.48 -11.60 1.12
C ASN A 51 32.65 -12.52 2.34
N GLU A 52 31.76 -12.44 3.33
CA GLU A 52 31.83 -13.19 4.60
C GLU A 52 33.20 -13.12 5.31
N SER A 53 33.98 -12.07 5.08
CA SER A 53 35.36 -11.96 5.54
C SER A 53 35.74 -10.54 5.96
N TYR A 54 36.58 -10.43 6.99
CA TYR A 54 37.10 -9.17 7.51
C TYR A 54 38.45 -8.78 6.89
N ALA A 55 38.87 -9.43 5.80
CA ALA A 55 40.17 -9.19 5.18
C ALA A 55 40.26 -7.80 4.53
N PHE A 56 41.48 -7.32 4.33
CA PHE A 56 41.74 -6.13 3.52
C PHE A 56 41.02 -6.21 2.16
N GLY A 57 40.37 -5.10 1.79
CA GLY A 57 39.57 -5.01 0.57
C GLY A 57 38.13 -5.52 0.71
N SER A 58 37.76 -6.15 1.83
CA SER A 58 36.36 -6.51 2.10
C SER A 58 35.50 -5.28 2.38
N GLU A 59 34.22 -5.40 2.08
CA GLU A 59 33.19 -4.40 2.37
C GLU A 59 32.12 -4.98 3.30
N ILE A 60 31.57 -4.12 4.14
CA ILE A 60 30.47 -4.43 5.05
C ILE A 60 29.34 -3.42 4.82
N HIS A 61 28.15 -3.95 4.58
CA HIS A 61 26.92 -3.21 4.32
C HIS A 61 26.08 -3.17 5.57
N PHE A 62 25.52 -2.02 5.90
CA PHE A 62 24.66 -1.86 7.06
C PHE A 62 23.22 -1.64 6.61
N ILE A 63 22.31 -2.42 7.20
CA ILE A 63 20.88 -2.35 6.93
C ILE A 63 20.17 -2.10 8.25
N CYS A 64 19.32 -1.08 8.31
CA CYS A 64 18.48 -0.86 9.48
C CYS A 64 17.19 -1.68 9.39
N ASN A 65 16.68 -2.10 10.55
CA ASN A 65 15.39 -2.78 10.66
C ASN A 65 14.25 -1.88 10.17
N GLU A 66 13.11 -2.49 9.83
CA GLU A 66 11.92 -1.73 9.46
C GLU A 66 11.53 -0.70 10.54
N GLY A 67 11.21 0.53 10.11
CA GLY A 67 10.92 1.65 11.00
C GLY A 67 12.15 2.35 11.56
N TYR A 68 13.35 2.04 11.07
CA TYR A 68 14.59 2.74 11.38
C TYR A 68 15.29 3.22 10.10
N TYR A 69 15.96 4.36 10.19
CA TYR A 69 16.74 4.94 9.09
C TYR A 69 18.22 5.05 9.46
N LEU A 70 19.08 4.93 8.44
CA LEU A 70 20.53 4.85 8.62
C LEU A 70 21.15 6.25 8.68
N ILE A 71 21.88 6.53 9.77
CA ILE A 71 22.69 7.73 9.93
C ILE A 71 24.16 7.36 9.88
N GLY A 72 24.83 7.78 8.80
CA GLY A 72 26.25 7.50 8.56
C GLY A 72 26.48 6.96 7.16
N LYS A 73 27.57 6.19 7.00
CA LYS A 73 27.86 5.46 5.77
C LYS A 73 27.13 4.11 5.82
N ASP A 74 26.43 3.78 4.75
CA ASP A 74 25.78 2.49 4.53
C ASP A 74 26.80 1.38 4.23
N ILE A 75 27.96 1.74 3.68
CA ILE A 75 29.05 0.81 3.37
C ILE A 75 30.36 1.29 4.01
N LEU A 76 31.07 0.38 4.67
CA LEU A 76 32.45 0.56 5.10
C LEU A 76 33.38 -0.42 4.37
N TYR A 77 34.61 0.04 4.12
CA TYR A 77 35.64 -0.71 3.41
C TYR A 77 36.79 -1.01 4.36
N CYS A 78 37.34 -2.22 4.30
CA CYS A 78 38.51 -2.60 5.08
C CYS A 78 39.77 -2.11 4.37
N GLU A 79 40.40 -1.06 4.91
CA GLU A 79 41.54 -0.37 4.30
C GLU A 79 42.81 -0.61 5.12
N LEU A 80 43.97 -0.62 4.46
CA LEU A 80 45.25 -0.64 5.14
C LEU A 80 45.69 0.79 5.46
N LYS A 81 45.80 1.11 6.75
CA LYS A 81 46.49 2.31 7.23
C LYS A 81 47.84 1.89 7.78
N ASP A 82 48.88 2.27 7.05
CA ASP A 82 50.27 1.85 7.25
C ASP A 82 50.44 0.33 7.17
N THR A 83 50.33 -0.37 8.30
CA THR A 83 50.46 -1.83 8.41
C THR A 83 49.28 -2.47 9.14
N VAL A 84 48.21 -1.71 9.40
CA VAL A 84 47.03 -2.16 10.15
C VAL A 84 45.78 -2.02 9.29
N ALA A 85 45.04 -3.12 9.17
CA ALA A 85 43.72 -3.11 8.54
C ALA A 85 42.68 -2.42 9.46
N VAL A 86 42.06 -1.36 8.97
CA VAL A 86 41.07 -0.54 9.68
C VAL A 86 39.91 -0.22 8.76
N TRP A 87 38.69 -0.17 9.31
CA TRP A 87 37.52 0.26 8.56
C TRP A 87 37.61 1.73 8.13
N SER A 88 37.09 2.03 6.94
CA SER A 88 37.09 3.37 6.32
C SER A 88 36.23 4.42 7.06
N GLY A 89 35.60 4.04 8.16
CA GLY A 89 34.74 4.88 8.97
C GLY A 89 34.27 4.21 10.25
N LYS A 90 33.35 4.88 10.95
CA LYS A 90 32.66 4.33 12.12
C LYS A 90 31.37 3.64 11.67
N PRO A 91 30.92 2.59 12.38
CA PRO A 91 29.61 1.99 12.14
C PRO A 91 28.49 3.04 12.20
N PRO A 92 27.47 2.95 11.34
CA PRO A 92 26.34 3.87 11.36
C PRO A 92 25.41 3.62 12.55
N ILE A 93 24.47 4.54 12.76
CA ILE A 93 23.44 4.44 13.80
C ILE A 93 22.09 4.28 13.10
N CYS A 94 21.30 3.31 13.54
CA CYS A 94 19.90 3.17 13.13
C CYS A 94 19.01 3.94 14.09
N GLU A 95 18.39 5.02 13.62
CA GLU A 95 17.48 5.84 14.41
C GLU A 95 16.03 5.57 14.03
N LYS A 96 15.12 5.61 15.01
CA LYS A 96 13.70 5.35 14.79
C LYS A 96 13.11 6.42 13.86
N VAL A 97 12.35 5.99 12.87
CA VAL A 97 11.59 6.85 11.98
C VAL A 97 10.41 7.45 12.74
N LEU A 98 10.37 8.79 12.80
CA LEU A 98 9.32 9.55 13.47
C LEU A 98 8.97 10.76 12.62
N CYS A 99 7.74 10.80 12.10
CA CYS A 99 7.24 11.95 11.36
C CYS A 99 6.65 12.99 12.29
N THR A 100 6.89 14.26 11.97
CA THR A 100 6.16 15.39 12.57
C THR A 100 4.71 15.39 12.08
N PRO A 101 3.79 16.07 12.79
CA PRO A 101 2.39 16.12 12.38
C PRO A 101 2.24 16.65 10.96
N PRO A 102 1.36 16.05 10.16
CA PRO A 102 1.22 16.42 8.77
C PRO A 102 0.57 17.81 8.65
N PRO A 103 0.79 18.55 7.54
CA PRO A 103 0.31 19.92 7.42
C PRO A 103 -1.21 20.03 7.54
N LYS A 104 -1.69 21.05 8.26
CA LYS A 104 -3.10 21.43 8.26
C LYS A 104 -3.47 22.08 6.93
N ILE A 105 -4.61 21.72 6.38
CA ILE A 105 -5.10 22.21 5.08
C ILE A 105 -6.27 23.17 5.26
N LYS A 106 -6.48 24.07 4.30
CA LYS A 106 -7.66 24.96 4.30
C LYS A 106 -8.91 24.17 3.93
N ASN A 107 -10.04 24.48 4.58
CA ASN A 107 -11.34 23.86 4.31
C ASN A 107 -11.34 22.32 4.43
N GLY A 108 -10.51 21.80 5.31
CA GLY A 108 -10.42 20.37 5.54
C GLY A 108 -9.65 20.05 6.81
N LYS A 109 -9.68 18.78 7.17
CA LYS A 109 -9.08 18.20 8.37
C LYS A 109 -8.54 16.82 8.07
N HIS A 110 -7.66 16.32 8.94
CA HIS A 110 -7.17 14.95 8.89
C HIS A 110 -7.46 14.21 10.19
N THR A 111 -7.43 12.88 10.13
CA THR A 111 -7.49 12.02 11.32
C THR A 111 -6.28 12.27 12.22
N PHE A 112 -6.46 12.11 13.54
CA PHE A 112 -5.40 12.24 14.55
C PHE A 112 -4.75 13.63 14.61
N SER A 113 -5.55 14.70 14.48
CA SER A 113 -5.07 16.09 14.52
C SER A 113 -4.36 16.51 15.80
N GLU A 114 -4.59 15.79 16.90
CA GLU A 114 -4.02 16.07 18.22
C GLU A 114 -2.72 15.29 18.50
N VAL A 115 -2.31 14.39 17.60
CA VAL A 115 -1.10 13.58 17.79
C VAL A 115 0.12 14.38 17.32
N GLU A 116 1.14 14.45 18.18
CA GLU A 116 2.35 15.24 17.92
C GLU A 116 3.49 14.44 17.27
N VAL A 117 3.44 13.11 17.33
CA VAL A 117 4.49 12.23 16.80
C VAL A 117 3.85 11.02 16.14
N PHE A 118 4.26 10.73 14.90
CA PHE A 118 3.77 9.60 14.12
C PHE A 118 4.92 8.62 13.86
N GLU A 119 4.66 7.34 14.06
CA GLU A 119 5.62 6.27 13.82
C GLU A 119 5.63 5.82 12.35
N TYR A 120 6.62 5.02 11.98
CA TYR A 120 6.70 4.46 10.63
C TYR A 120 5.40 3.74 10.23
N LEU A 121 4.94 3.99 9.00
CA LEU A 121 3.68 3.51 8.42
C LEU A 121 2.39 4.00 9.09
N ASP A 122 2.46 4.85 10.13
CA ASP A 122 1.27 5.53 10.61
C ASP A 122 0.67 6.35 9.47
N ALA A 123 -0.64 6.24 9.31
CA ALA A 123 -1.38 6.86 8.22
C ALA A 123 -2.40 7.87 8.74
N VAL A 124 -2.49 9.01 8.07
CA VAL A 124 -3.56 9.98 8.27
C VAL A 124 -4.41 10.06 7.00
N THR A 125 -5.71 10.26 7.19
CA THR A 125 -6.66 10.46 6.09
C THR A 125 -7.25 11.85 6.19
N TYR A 126 -7.14 12.62 5.11
CA TYR A 126 -7.71 13.94 4.94
C TYR A 126 -9.15 13.87 4.44
N SER A 127 -9.94 14.85 4.86
CA SER A 127 -11.33 15.05 4.46
C SER A 127 -11.60 16.54 4.32
N CYS A 128 -12.43 16.92 3.35
CA CYS A 128 -12.85 18.30 3.19
C CYS A 128 -14.02 18.62 4.13
N ASP A 129 -14.02 19.83 4.67
CA ASP A 129 -15.14 20.36 5.44
C ASP A 129 -16.35 20.60 4.51
N PRO A 130 -17.56 20.69 5.06
CA PRO A 130 -18.72 21.12 4.28
C PRO A 130 -18.49 22.49 3.65
N ALA A 131 -18.78 22.63 2.35
CA ALA A 131 -18.62 23.89 1.66
C ALA A 131 -19.70 24.90 2.09
N PRO A 132 -19.36 26.20 2.24
CA PRO A 132 -20.34 27.24 2.56
C PRO A 132 -21.23 27.61 1.36
N GLY A 133 -20.81 27.25 0.14
CA GLY A 133 -21.51 27.57 -1.11
C GLY A 133 -22.35 26.41 -1.67
N PRO A 134 -23.00 26.61 -2.82
CA PRO A 134 -23.86 25.61 -3.45
C PRO A 134 -23.10 24.45 -4.13
N ASP A 135 -21.78 24.57 -4.23
CA ASP A 135 -20.90 23.58 -4.84
C ASP A 135 -19.93 23.05 -3.76
N PRO A 136 -19.76 21.72 -3.62
CA PRO A 136 -18.93 21.11 -2.58
C PRO A 136 -17.44 21.32 -2.85
N PHE A 137 -16.63 21.22 -1.79
CA PHE A 137 -15.19 21.09 -1.94
C PHE A 137 -14.83 19.69 -2.45
N SER A 138 -13.88 19.65 -3.38
CA SER A 138 -13.24 18.43 -3.86
C SER A 138 -11.85 18.32 -3.24
N LEU A 139 -11.48 17.11 -2.82
CA LEU A 139 -10.14 16.80 -2.32
C LEU A 139 -9.21 16.51 -3.52
N ILE A 140 -8.18 17.32 -3.67
CA ILE A 140 -7.22 17.27 -4.78
C ILE A 140 -5.87 16.80 -4.25
N GLY A 141 -5.44 15.62 -4.68
CA GLY A 141 -4.24 14.94 -4.20
C GLY A 141 -4.57 13.57 -3.60
N GLU A 142 -3.59 12.98 -2.91
CA GLU A 142 -3.80 11.74 -2.16
C GLU A 142 -4.55 12.02 -0.86
N SER A 143 -5.66 11.32 -0.64
CA SER A 143 -6.47 11.49 0.58
C SER A 143 -5.83 10.88 1.80
N THR A 144 -4.99 9.85 1.63
CA THR A 144 -4.33 9.16 2.73
C THR A 144 -2.83 9.19 2.51
N ILE A 145 -2.10 9.65 3.52
CA ILE A 145 -0.65 9.71 3.51
C ILE A 145 -0.12 8.96 4.73
N TYR A 146 0.98 8.24 4.55
CA TYR A 146 1.66 7.51 5.62
C TYR A 146 3.07 8.06 5.87
N CYS A 147 3.57 7.86 7.10
CA CYS A 147 4.94 8.18 7.48
C CYS A 147 5.92 7.20 6.83
N GLY A 148 6.82 7.69 5.98
CA GLY A 148 7.79 6.89 5.23
C GLY A 148 9.16 6.77 5.91
N ASN A 149 10.06 6.01 5.28
CA ASN A 149 11.36 5.61 5.84
C ASN A 149 12.33 6.73 6.26
N ASN A 150 12.13 7.97 5.85
CA ASN A 150 13.05 9.09 6.15
C ASN A 150 12.40 10.16 7.02
N SER A 151 11.46 9.79 7.89
CA SER A 151 10.69 10.73 8.72
C SER A 151 9.94 11.77 7.88
N THR A 152 9.59 11.40 6.64
CA THR A 152 8.85 12.22 5.68
C THR A 152 7.54 11.54 5.31
N TRP A 153 6.48 12.32 5.17
CA TRP A 153 5.21 11.82 4.64
C TRP A 153 5.36 11.38 3.17
N SER A 154 4.70 10.27 2.84
CA SER A 154 4.71 9.66 1.50
C SER A 154 4.26 10.60 0.38
N HIS A 155 3.33 11.52 0.66
CA HIS A 155 2.84 12.50 -0.31
C HIS A 155 2.64 13.86 0.36
N ALA A 156 2.58 14.92 -0.45
CA ALA A 156 2.19 16.24 0.02
C ALA A 156 0.73 16.25 0.49
N ALA A 157 0.42 17.15 1.44
CA ALA A 157 -0.94 17.33 1.91
C ALA A 157 -1.88 17.76 0.76
N PRO A 158 -3.09 17.18 0.65
CA PRO A 158 -4.02 17.49 -0.42
C PRO A 158 -4.67 18.87 -0.25
N GLU A 159 -5.30 19.37 -1.30
CA GLU A 159 -6.06 20.62 -1.27
C GLU A 159 -7.57 20.38 -1.26
N CYS A 160 -8.31 21.10 -0.42
CA CYS A 160 -9.76 21.16 -0.48
C CYS A 160 -10.23 22.45 -1.15
N LYS A 161 -10.72 22.34 -2.39
CA LYS A 161 -11.21 23.48 -3.18
C LYS A 161 -12.39 23.09 -4.06
N VAL A 162 -13.18 24.09 -4.47
CA VAL A 162 -14.27 23.84 -5.42
C VAL A 162 -13.66 23.58 -6.79
N VAL A 163 -13.93 22.39 -7.34
CA VAL A 163 -13.60 22.03 -8.72
C VAL A 163 -14.90 21.72 -9.43
N LYS A 164 -15.19 22.47 -10.50
CA LYS A 164 -16.42 22.32 -11.25
C LYS A 164 -16.21 22.62 -12.71
N CYS A 165 -16.29 21.59 -13.54
CA CYS A 165 -16.18 21.74 -14.98
C CYS A 165 -17.48 22.23 -15.59
N ARG A 166 -17.35 22.96 -16.69
CA ARG A 166 -18.50 23.43 -17.48
C ARG A 166 -19.26 22.24 -18.06
N PHE A 167 -20.55 22.40 -18.27
CA PHE A 167 -21.36 21.40 -18.96
C PHE A 167 -20.78 21.15 -20.37
N PRO A 168 -20.35 19.92 -20.71
CA PRO A 168 -19.75 19.63 -22.00
C PRO A 168 -20.85 19.53 -23.07
N VAL A 169 -20.74 20.35 -24.12
CA VAL A 169 -21.69 20.38 -25.24
C VAL A 169 -20.98 19.85 -26.48
N VAL A 170 -21.52 18.79 -27.08
CA VAL A 170 -21.05 18.21 -28.32
C VAL A 170 -22.18 18.29 -29.34
N GLU A 171 -22.04 19.15 -30.34
CA GLU A 171 -23.03 19.27 -31.43
C GLU A 171 -22.97 18.03 -32.34
N ASN A 172 -24.13 17.55 -32.79
CA ASN A 172 -24.26 16.31 -33.57
C ASN A 172 -23.67 15.08 -32.85
N GLY A 173 -23.75 15.08 -31.53
CA GLY A 173 -23.38 13.97 -30.68
C GLY A 173 -24.25 13.92 -29.44
N LYS A 174 -24.19 12.77 -28.77
CA LYS A 174 -24.96 12.45 -27.57
C LYS A 174 -24.03 12.00 -26.46
N GLN A 175 -24.35 12.42 -25.24
CA GLN A 175 -23.72 11.89 -24.04
C GLN A 175 -24.24 10.48 -23.79
N ILE A 176 -23.34 9.51 -23.62
CA ILE A 176 -23.69 8.10 -23.41
C ILE A 176 -23.41 7.62 -21.98
N SER A 177 -22.62 8.37 -21.20
CA SER A 177 -22.35 8.06 -19.79
C SER A 177 -22.06 9.31 -18.97
N GLY A 178 -22.11 9.19 -17.63
CA GLY A 178 -21.79 10.29 -16.71
C GLY A 178 -22.87 11.37 -16.64
N PHE A 179 -24.15 11.02 -16.76
CA PHE A 179 -25.26 11.99 -16.82
C PHE A 179 -25.37 12.87 -15.56
N GLY A 180 -25.57 14.18 -15.74
CA GLY A 180 -25.71 15.12 -14.63
C GLY A 180 -25.74 16.57 -15.11
N LYS A 181 -26.13 17.48 -14.22
CA LYS A 181 -26.13 18.94 -14.49
C LYS A 181 -24.88 19.65 -13.97
N LYS A 182 -24.12 18.99 -13.09
CA LYS A 182 -22.91 19.51 -12.45
C LYS A 182 -21.84 18.42 -12.48
N PHE A 183 -20.61 18.81 -12.83
CA PHE A 183 -19.48 17.91 -12.97
C PHE A 183 -18.35 18.40 -12.07
N TYR A 184 -18.03 17.63 -11.04
CA TYR A 184 -16.97 17.95 -10.09
C TYR A 184 -15.70 17.15 -10.40
N TYR A 185 -14.66 17.30 -9.58
CA TYR A 185 -13.38 16.63 -9.78
C TYR A 185 -13.51 15.12 -10.06
N LYS A 186 -12.76 14.61 -11.04
CA LYS A 186 -12.78 13.24 -11.56
C LYS A 186 -14.12 12.78 -12.16
N ALA A 187 -15.12 13.66 -12.30
CA ALA A 187 -16.32 13.35 -13.06
C ALA A 187 -15.93 12.95 -14.49
N THR A 188 -16.47 11.84 -14.96
CA THR A 188 -16.13 11.26 -16.26
C THR A 188 -17.38 11.27 -17.14
N VAL A 189 -17.22 11.75 -18.36
CA VAL A 189 -18.30 11.81 -19.36
C VAL A 189 -17.84 11.18 -20.65
N MET A 190 -18.72 10.40 -21.30
CA MET A 190 -18.44 9.83 -22.61
C MET A 190 -19.47 10.24 -23.64
N PHE A 191 -19.04 10.30 -24.90
CA PHE A 191 -19.83 10.75 -26.04
C PHE A 191 -19.80 9.77 -27.20
N GLU A 192 -20.87 9.81 -27.99
CA GLU A 192 -20.98 9.16 -29.29
C GLU A 192 -21.55 10.17 -30.28
N CYS A 193 -21.06 10.18 -31.52
CA CYS A 193 -21.61 11.06 -32.55
C CYS A 193 -22.90 10.51 -33.14
N ASP A 194 -23.74 11.41 -33.64
CA ASP A 194 -24.92 11.05 -34.40
C ASP A 194 -24.54 10.40 -35.73
N LYS A 195 -25.52 9.76 -36.37
CA LYS A 195 -25.32 9.10 -37.68
C LYS A 195 -24.74 10.09 -38.70
N ASP A 196 -23.80 9.62 -39.52
CA ASP A 196 -23.07 10.37 -40.55
C ASP A 196 -22.06 11.40 -40.01
N TYR A 197 -21.78 11.36 -38.70
CA TYR A 197 -20.69 12.09 -38.06
C TYR A 197 -19.66 11.12 -37.46
N TYR A 198 -18.40 11.53 -37.44
CA TYR A 198 -17.34 10.83 -36.73
C TYR A 198 -16.78 11.70 -35.61
N LEU A 199 -16.32 11.05 -34.54
CA LEU A 199 -15.76 11.72 -33.38
C LEU A 199 -14.33 12.19 -33.66
N ASN A 200 -14.07 13.48 -33.46
CA ASN A 200 -12.75 14.06 -33.49
C ASN A 200 -12.32 14.48 -32.07
N GLY A 201 -11.40 13.71 -31.49
CA GLY A 201 -10.97 13.83 -30.10
C GLY A 201 -11.14 12.52 -29.34
N SER A 202 -11.10 12.60 -28.00
CA SER A 202 -11.36 11.46 -27.12
C SER A 202 -12.87 11.26 -26.91
N ASP A 203 -13.33 10.01 -26.92
CA ASP A 203 -14.71 9.62 -26.59
C ASP A 203 -15.00 9.72 -25.09
N LYS A 204 -13.95 9.84 -24.27
CA LYS A 204 -14.00 10.00 -22.82
C LYS A 204 -13.24 11.25 -22.37
N ILE A 205 -13.87 12.06 -21.53
CA ILE A 205 -13.25 13.23 -20.89
C ILE A 205 -13.41 13.16 -19.36
N VAL A 206 -12.44 13.71 -18.63
CA VAL A 206 -12.43 13.74 -17.17
C VAL A 206 -12.30 15.18 -16.67
N CYS A 207 -13.06 15.53 -15.63
CA CYS A 207 -12.98 16.85 -15.01
C CYS A 207 -11.76 16.94 -14.09
N GLU A 208 -10.76 17.71 -14.49
CA GLU A 208 -9.48 17.82 -13.81
C GLU A 208 -9.47 18.87 -12.69
N SER A 209 -8.42 18.82 -11.89
CA SER A 209 -8.25 19.66 -10.69
C SER A 209 -8.27 21.17 -10.95
N ASN A 210 -8.04 21.59 -12.20
CA ASN A 210 -8.07 22.98 -12.67
C ASN A 210 -9.46 23.40 -13.20
N SER A 211 -10.50 22.60 -12.98
CA SER A 211 -11.88 22.83 -13.48
C SER A 211 -11.97 22.84 -15.02
N THR A 212 -11.08 22.13 -15.71
CA THR A 212 -11.13 21.92 -17.16
C THR A 212 -11.30 20.44 -17.49
N TRP A 213 -11.78 20.17 -18.70
CA TRP A 213 -11.89 18.81 -19.21
C TRP A 213 -10.56 18.38 -19.83
N ASP A 214 -10.06 17.22 -19.43
CA ASP A 214 -8.91 16.57 -20.05
C ASP A 214 -9.24 15.11 -20.41
N PRO A 215 -9.05 14.70 -21.68
CA PRO A 215 -8.82 15.55 -22.85
C PRO A 215 -9.95 16.58 -23.05
N PRO A 216 -9.75 17.64 -23.88
CA PRO A 216 -10.79 18.64 -24.14
C PRO A 216 -12.03 18.01 -24.80
N VAL A 217 -13.18 18.68 -24.63
CA VAL A 217 -14.47 18.24 -25.17
C VAL A 217 -14.36 17.97 -26.68
N PRO A 218 -14.74 16.77 -27.18
CA PRO A 218 -14.56 16.39 -28.58
C PRO A 218 -15.56 17.10 -29.50
N LYS A 219 -15.33 16.98 -30.81
CA LYS A 219 -16.23 17.51 -31.86
C LYS A 219 -16.71 16.39 -32.75
N CYS A 220 -17.99 16.39 -33.13
CA CYS A 220 -18.51 15.51 -34.16
C CYS A 220 -18.43 16.19 -35.53
N LEU A 221 -17.68 15.60 -36.45
CA LEU A 221 -17.47 16.13 -37.79
C LEU A 221 -18.21 15.29 -38.82
N LYS A 222 -18.87 15.95 -39.77
CA LYS A 222 -19.67 15.25 -40.79
C LYS A 222 -18.77 14.47 -41.74
N VAL A 223 -19.13 13.23 -42.04
CA VAL A 223 -18.48 12.44 -43.07
C VAL A 223 -18.83 13.06 -44.43
N LEU A 224 -17.84 13.61 -45.14
CA LEU A 224 -18.06 14.06 -46.51
C LEU A 224 -18.34 12.83 -47.38
N PRO A 225 -19.38 12.86 -48.23
CA PRO A 225 -19.55 11.80 -49.22
C PRO A 225 -18.28 11.72 -50.07
N PRO A 226 -17.89 10.53 -50.57
CA PRO A 226 -16.80 10.42 -51.53
C PRO A 226 -17.15 11.31 -52.72
N SER A 227 -16.46 12.44 -52.83
CA SER A 227 -16.45 13.28 -54.02
C SER A 227 -16.20 12.37 -55.21
N SER A 228 -17.06 12.46 -56.21
CA SER A 228 -16.96 11.81 -57.52
C SER A 228 -15.68 12.22 -58.22
N THR A 229 -14.55 11.69 -57.76
CA THR A 229 -13.29 11.76 -58.47
C THR A 229 -13.36 10.69 -59.54
N LYS A 230 -13.61 11.13 -60.78
CA LYS A 230 -13.41 10.36 -62.00
C LYS A 230 -12.13 9.50 -61.84
N PRO A 231 -12.19 8.19 -62.11
CA PRO A 231 -11.05 7.30 -61.86
C PRO A 231 -9.84 7.76 -62.69
N PRO A 232 -8.64 7.91 -62.11
CA PRO A 232 -7.44 7.96 -62.92
C PRO A 232 -7.26 6.60 -63.59
N THR A 233 -7.31 6.63 -64.92
CA THR A 233 -6.93 5.56 -65.81
C THR A 233 -5.68 4.85 -65.30
N MET A 234 -5.77 3.54 -65.08
CA MET A 234 -4.62 2.69 -64.74
C MET A 234 -3.59 2.76 -65.87
N SER A 235 -2.39 3.24 -65.55
CA SER A 235 -1.18 2.88 -66.27
C SER A 235 -0.34 1.97 -65.37
N HIS A 236 -0.24 0.71 -65.79
CA HIS A 236 0.64 -0.29 -65.19
C HIS A 236 2.09 0.21 -65.17
N SER A 237 2.75 0.09 -64.02
CA SER A 237 4.15 -0.32 -63.99
C SER A 237 4.46 -1.03 -62.68
N VAL A 238 4.95 -2.25 -62.86
CA VAL A 238 5.53 -3.13 -61.85
C VAL A 238 6.84 -2.48 -61.38
N SER A 239 7.08 -2.43 -60.06
CA SER A 239 8.44 -2.61 -59.54
C SER A 239 8.43 -2.98 -58.05
N THR A 240 8.83 -4.23 -57.82
CA THR A 240 9.63 -4.82 -56.75
C THR A 240 10.04 -3.97 -55.53
N SER A 241 9.91 -4.64 -54.37
CA SER A 241 10.26 -4.31 -52.98
C SER A 241 11.66 -3.68 -52.74
N PRO A 242 11.96 -3.10 -51.55
CA PRO A 242 12.28 -3.94 -50.39
C PRO A 242 11.69 -3.49 -49.04
N THR A 243 11.41 -4.51 -48.23
CA THR A 243 11.35 -4.53 -46.76
C THR A 243 12.27 -3.52 -46.08
N THR A 244 11.69 -2.68 -45.21
CA THR A 244 12.43 -2.04 -44.12
C THR A 244 11.74 -2.38 -42.81
N LYS A 245 12.42 -3.22 -42.02
CA LYS A 245 12.10 -3.54 -40.63
C LYS A 245 12.32 -2.28 -39.79
N SER A 246 11.43 -2.02 -38.83
CA SER A 246 11.78 -1.20 -37.66
C SER A 246 11.07 -1.73 -36.42
N PRO A 247 11.71 -1.58 -35.24
CA PRO A 247 11.56 -2.50 -34.13
C PRO A 247 10.46 -2.03 -33.17
N THR A 248 9.46 -2.89 -32.94
CA THR A 248 8.56 -2.71 -31.79
C THR A 248 9.02 -3.63 -30.68
N SER A 249 9.98 -3.16 -29.88
CA SER A 249 10.20 -3.67 -28.54
C SER A 249 9.20 -2.97 -27.61
N SER A 250 8.15 -3.67 -27.21
CA SER A 250 7.31 -3.26 -26.10
C SER A 250 7.03 -4.49 -25.27
N ALA A 251 7.96 -4.78 -24.37
CA ALA A 251 7.76 -5.73 -23.29
C ALA A 251 6.67 -5.13 -22.37
N SER A 252 5.48 -5.69 -22.45
CA SER A 252 4.42 -5.53 -21.46
C SER A 252 4.84 -6.30 -20.20
N GLY A 253 5.56 -5.62 -19.30
CA GLY A 253 5.72 -6.07 -17.92
C GLY A 253 4.43 -5.84 -17.13
N PRO A 254 4.05 -6.74 -16.20
CA PRO A 254 2.92 -6.50 -15.31
C PRO A 254 3.22 -5.30 -14.39
N ARG A 255 2.21 -4.42 -14.27
CA ARG A 255 2.17 -3.27 -13.37
C ARG A 255 2.44 -3.73 -11.92
N PRO A 256 3.37 -3.11 -11.17
CA PRO A 256 3.51 -3.38 -9.75
C PRO A 256 2.24 -2.92 -9.02
N THR A 257 1.44 -3.86 -8.55
CA THR A 257 0.40 -3.58 -7.56
C THR A 257 1.07 -3.40 -6.22
N TYR A 258 1.40 -2.16 -5.88
CA TYR A 258 1.71 -1.79 -4.50
C TYR A 258 0.41 -1.87 -3.69
N LYS A 259 0.22 -2.96 -2.94
CA LYS A 259 -0.78 -3.03 -1.88
C LYS A 259 -0.20 -2.26 -0.68
N PRO A 260 -0.89 -1.23 -0.15
CA PRO A 260 -0.46 -0.60 1.09
C PRO A 260 -0.51 -1.62 2.25
N PRO A 261 0.44 -1.56 3.19
CA PRO A 261 0.42 -2.42 4.38
C PRO A 261 -0.81 -2.10 5.25
N VAL A 262 -1.41 -3.16 5.79
CA VAL A 262 -2.58 -3.10 6.66
C VAL A 262 -2.18 -2.50 7.99
N SER A 263 -2.70 -1.31 8.32
CA SER A 263 -2.49 -0.65 9.61
C SER A 263 -3.24 -1.39 10.74
N ASN A 264 -2.50 -1.91 11.71
CA ASN A 264 -3.03 -2.61 12.90
C ASN A 264 -3.27 -1.63 14.08
N TYR A 265 -4.26 -0.73 13.95
CA TYR A 265 -4.74 0.07 15.09
C TYR A 265 -6.23 -0.22 15.42
N PRO A 266 -6.60 -0.37 16.71
CA PRO A 266 -7.98 -0.62 17.11
C PRO A 266 -8.80 0.68 16.97
N GLY A 267 -9.72 0.73 16.01
CA GLY A 267 -10.64 1.87 15.84
C GLY A 267 -10.86 2.36 14.40
N TYR A 268 -10.16 1.80 13.41
CA TYR A 268 -10.42 2.08 11.99
C TYR A 268 -11.37 1.02 11.39
N PRO A 269 -12.38 1.39 10.57
CA PRO A 269 -13.05 0.44 9.70
C PRO A 269 -12.04 -0.01 8.63
N LYS A 270 -11.77 -1.31 8.57
CA LYS A 270 -10.97 -1.91 7.49
C LYS A 270 -11.61 -1.57 6.13
N PRO A 271 -10.85 -1.18 5.09
CA PRO A 271 -11.37 -1.05 3.73
C PRO A 271 -11.64 -2.40 3.03
N ASP A 272 -11.52 -3.52 3.75
CA ASP A 272 -11.68 -4.86 3.21
C ASP A 272 -12.42 -5.74 4.22
N GLU A 273 -13.69 -5.38 4.45
CA GLU A 273 -14.76 -6.35 4.72
C GLU A 273 -15.68 -6.36 3.47
N GLY A 274 -15.06 -6.55 2.31
CA GLY A 274 -15.69 -6.96 1.07
C GLY A 274 -15.44 -8.44 0.82
N ILE A 275 -15.66 -9.29 1.84
CA ILE A 275 -15.74 -10.73 1.70
C ILE A 275 -17.20 -11.11 1.99
N LEU A 276 -18.07 -10.76 1.06
CA LEU A 276 -19.29 -11.52 0.80
C LEU A 276 -19.50 -11.76 -0.70
N ASP A 277 -18.46 -11.65 -1.52
CA ASP A 277 -18.52 -12.08 -2.93
C ASP A 277 -18.02 -13.53 -3.04
N SER A 278 -18.75 -14.46 -2.43
CA SER A 278 -18.79 -15.88 -2.83
C SER A 278 -19.88 -16.66 -2.09
N LEU A 279 -21.03 -16.04 -1.85
CA LEU A 279 -22.27 -16.79 -1.67
C LEU A 279 -23.13 -16.35 -2.82
N ASP A 280 -23.23 -17.21 -3.84
CA ASP A 280 -24.08 -17.00 -5.00
C ASP A 280 -25.42 -16.39 -4.55
N ASP A 281 -25.98 -15.44 -5.30
CA ASP A 281 -27.20 -14.70 -4.93
C ASP A 281 -28.35 -15.62 -4.44
N TRP A 282 -28.40 -16.87 -4.91
CA TRP A 282 -29.35 -17.89 -4.46
C TRP A 282 -29.15 -18.34 -3.02
N VAL A 283 -27.92 -18.41 -2.51
CA VAL A 283 -27.60 -18.79 -1.13
C VAL A 283 -28.02 -17.70 -0.16
N ILE A 284 -27.80 -16.42 -0.50
CA ILE A 284 -28.29 -15.29 0.28
C ILE A 284 -29.82 -15.31 0.34
N ALA A 285 -30.49 -15.56 -0.79
CA ALA A 285 -31.94 -15.70 -0.83
C ALA A 285 -32.45 -16.85 0.07
N LEU A 286 -31.77 -18.01 0.08
CA LEU A 286 -32.13 -19.13 0.95
C LEU A 286 -31.95 -18.81 2.43
N ILE A 287 -30.86 -18.14 2.81
CA ILE A 287 -30.61 -17.74 4.20
C ILE A 287 -31.72 -16.80 4.68
N VAL A 288 -32.11 -15.81 3.86
CA VAL A 288 -33.19 -14.88 4.18
C VAL A 288 -34.52 -15.62 4.34
N ILE A 289 -34.84 -16.56 3.43
CA ILE A 289 -36.07 -17.37 3.53
C ILE A 289 -36.10 -18.19 4.82
N VAL A 290 -34.99 -18.85 5.18
CA VAL A 290 -34.91 -19.65 6.41
C VAL A 290 -35.11 -18.78 7.65
N ILE A 291 -34.51 -17.59 7.70
CA ILE A 291 -34.70 -16.64 8.81
C ILE A 291 -36.16 -16.20 8.91
N VAL A 292 -36.79 -15.83 7.78
CA VAL A 292 -38.19 -15.39 7.76
C VAL A 292 -39.13 -16.51 8.22
N VAL A 293 -38.91 -17.75 7.77
CA VAL A 293 -39.70 -18.91 8.20
C VAL A 293 -39.50 -19.19 9.69
N ALA A 294 -38.26 -19.14 10.18
CA ALA A 294 -37.97 -19.34 11.60
C ALA A 294 -38.67 -18.28 12.47
N VAL A 295 -38.61 -17.01 12.08
CA VAL A 295 -39.31 -15.92 12.77
C VAL A 295 -40.83 -16.15 12.74
N ALA A 296 -41.41 -16.54 11.60
CA ALA A 296 -42.82 -16.83 11.49
C ALA A 296 -43.26 -18.00 12.42
N VAL A 297 -42.47 -19.07 12.49
CA VAL A 297 -42.73 -20.21 13.38
C VAL A 297 -42.67 -19.78 14.85
N ILE A 298 -41.67 -18.99 15.23
CA ILE A 298 -41.54 -18.46 16.60
C ILE A 298 -42.75 -17.56 16.93
N CYS A 299 -43.14 -16.67 16.03
CA CYS A 299 -44.32 -15.81 16.21
C CYS A 299 -45.60 -16.63 16.39
N VAL A 300 -45.81 -17.68 15.59
CA VAL A 300 -46.98 -18.56 15.70
C VAL A 300 -46.95 -19.34 17.01
N ALA A 301 -45.79 -19.85 17.42
CA ALA A 301 -45.62 -20.57 18.69
C ALA A 301 -45.92 -19.65 19.89
N LEU A 302 -45.39 -18.43 19.89
CA LEU A 302 -45.68 -17.42 20.90
C LEU A 302 -47.16 -17.04 20.91
N TYR A 303 -47.76 -16.86 19.73
CA TYR A 303 -49.19 -16.57 19.62
C TYR A 303 -50.05 -17.72 20.20
N ARG A 304 -49.72 -18.98 19.89
CA ARG A 304 -50.39 -20.17 20.45
C ARG A 304 -50.19 -20.28 21.95
N PHE A 305 -49.00 -19.98 22.46
CA PHE A 305 -48.69 -19.97 23.89
C PHE A 305 -49.50 -18.90 24.63
N LEU A 306 -49.59 -17.69 24.09
CA LEU A 306 -50.39 -16.60 24.65
C LEU A 306 -51.89 -16.94 24.63
N GLN A 307 -52.39 -17.57 23.56
CA GLN A 307 -53.77 -18.06 23.50
C GLN A 307 -54.02 -19.20 24.51
N GLY A 308 -53.02 -20.08 24.74
CA GLY A 308 -53.06 -21.09 25.80
C GLY A 308 -53.17 -20.47 27.20
N ARG A 309 -52.41 -19.40 27.47
CA ARG A 309 -52.53 -18.64 28.73
C ARG A 309 -53.87 -17.94 28.86
N LYS A 310 -54.45 -17.39 27.79
CA LYS A 310 -55.81 -16.82 27.83
C LYS A 310 -56.87 -17.88 28.14
N LYS A 311 -56.75 -19.10 27.60
CA LYS A 311 -57.65 -20.21 27.94
C LYS A 311 -57.48 -20.67 29.39
N LYS A 312 -56.25 -20.69 29.92
CA LYS A 312 -55.97 -21.07 31.32
C LYS A 312 -56.43 -19.99 32.32
N GLY A 313 -56.24 -18.71 32.01
CA GLY A 313 -56.72 -17.59 32.82
C GLY A 313 -58.26 -17.43 32.85
N LYS A 314 -58.96 -17.93 31.83
CA LYS A 314 -60.44 -17.97 31.82
C LYS A 314 -61.02 -19.13 32.65
N ALA A 315 -60.21 -20.14 32.99
CA ALA A 315 -60.63 -21.25 33.85
C ALA A 315 -60.52 -20.91 35.35
N ASP A 316 -59.49 -20.16 35.77
CA ASP A 316 -59.33 -19.72 37.18
C ASP A 316 -60.20 -18.51 37.54
N GLY A 317 -60.35 -17.52 36.65
CA GLY A 317 -61.15 -16.32 36.93
C GLY A 317 -62.66 -16.56 37.04
N GLY A 318 -63.16 -17.72 36.60
CA GLY A 318 -64.57 -18.12 36.76
C GLY A 318 -64.90 -18.71 38.13
N ALA A 319 -63.92 -19.30 38.82
CA ALA A 319 -64.12 -19.86 40.16
C ALA A 319 -64.04 -18.79 41.26
N GLU A 320 -63.21 -17.75 41.06
CA GLU A 320 -62.99 -16.71 42.07
C GLU A 320 -64.13 -15.67 42.12
N TYR A 321 -64.77 -15.33 40.99
CA TYR A 321 -65.85 -14.34 40.95
C TYR A 321 -67.20 -14.86 41.50
N ALA A 322 -67.42 -16.18 41.51
CA ALA A 322 -68.58 -16.82 42.12
C ALA A 322 -68.51 -16.85 43.66
N THR A 323 -67.32 -16.69 44.24
CA THR A 323 -67.11 -16.74 45.71
C THR A 323 -67.28 -15.36 46.37
N TYR A 324 -67.10 -14.26 45.62
CA TYR A 324 -67.25 -12.88 46.13
C TYR A 324 -68.69 -12.33 46.09
N GLN A 325 -69.53 -12.76 45.14
CA GLN A 325 -70.94 -12.30 45.05
C GLN A 325 -71.84 -12.82 46.18
N THR A 326 -71.40 -13.82 46.96
CA THR A 326 -72.16 -14.33 48.12
C THR A 326 -71.84 -13.60 49.42
N LYS A 327 -70.88 -12.65 49.45
CA LYS A 327 -70.32 -12.08 50.70
C LYS A 327 -70.46 -10.57 50.90
N LEU A 328 -71.12 -9.84 50.00
CA LEU A 328 -71.28 -8.38 50.09
C LEU A 328 -72.73 -7.95 49.81
N THR A 329 -73.64 -8.36 50.68
CA THR A 329 -74.91 -7.65 50.88
C THR A 329 -75.09 -7.34 52.37
N PRO A 330 -74.78 -6.10 52.80
CA PRO A 330 -75.48 -5.45 53.90
C PRO A 330 -75.88 -3.98 53.58
N PRO A 331 -76.69 -3.34 54.43
CA PRO A 331 -77.78 -2.46 54.02
C PRO A 331 -77.41 -0.98 53.86
N ALA A 332 -78.28 -0.27 53.14
CA ALA A 332 -78.25 1.18 52.96
C ALA A 332 -78.62 1.92 54.25
N GLU A 333 -77.84 2.94 54.61
CA GLU A 333 -78.25 3.95 55.60
C GLU A 333 -77.87 5.37 55.14
N GLN A 334 -78.94 6.18 55.09
CA GLN A 334 -79.16 7.64 55.20
C GLN A 334 -78.00 8.54 55.66
N ARG A 335 -77.99 9.87 55.51
CA ARG A 335 -78.71 10.94 54.79
C ARG A 335 -78.01 12.23 55.29
N GLY A 336 -77.87 13.24 54.45
CA GLY A 336 -77.41 14.58 54.86
C GLY A 336 -77.34 15.50 53.67
#